data_AF-A0A8S0QZK3-F1
#
_entry.id   AF-A0A8S0QZK3-F1
#
_cell.length_a   1.000
_cell.length_b   1.000
_cell.length_c   1.000
_cell.angle_alpha   90.00
_cell.angle_beta   90.00
_cell.angle_gamma   90.00
#
_symmetry.space_group_name_H-M   'P 1'
#
loop_
_entity.id
_entity.type
_entity.pdbx_description
1 polymer ?
#
loop_
_entity_poly.entity_id
_entity_poly.type
_entity_poly.pdbx_seq_one_letter_code
_entity_poly.pdbx_strand_id
1 'polypeptide(L)' 'VVAKLIAKEEKSAALKLPSGKVRLISKNCSTTVRQVRNVGANQKSLGRVGSKRWLGKRPVVGGVVMNM' A
#
# COMPACT_ATOMS: atom_id res chain seq x y z
N VAL A 1 2.77 5.93 3.67
CA VAL A 1 1.39 5.40 3.82
C VAL A 1 0.73 6.09 5.00
N VAL A 2 -0.51 6.58 4.85
CA VAL A 2 -1.27 7.32 5.88
C VAL A 2 -2.74 6.90 5.82
N ALA A 3 -3.39 6.76 6.97
CA ALA A 3 -4.85 6.68 7.08
C ALA A 3 -5.35 7.87 7.90
N LYS A 4 -6.52 8.42 7.57
CA LYS A 4 -7.10 9.57 8.27
C LYS A 4 -8.38 9.16 8.97
N LEU A 5 -8.57 9.66 10.19
CA LEU A 5 -9.81 9.47 10.92
C LEU A 5 -10.82 10.54 10.49
N ILE A 6 -12.02 10.11 10.09
CA ILE A 6 -13.09 11.00 9.62
C ILE A 6 -14.08 11.26 10.75
N ALA A 7 -14.60 10.20 11.36
CA ALA A 7 -15.64 10.30 12.38
C ALA A 7 -15.46 9.22 13.45
N LYS A 8 -15.93 9.50 14.66
CA LYS A 8 -16.04 8.53 15.75
C LYS A 8 -17.50 8.39 16.13
N GLU A 9 -18.03 7.18 16.04
CA GLU A 9 -19.37 6.79 16.47
C GLU A 9 -19.24 5.93 17.74
N GLU A 10 -20.27 5.73 18.56
CA GLU A 10 -20.13 5.16 19.92
C GLU A 10 -19.30 3.86 20.01
N LYS A 11 -19.43 2.94 19.06
CA LYS A 11 -18.71 1.66 19.06
C LYS A 11 -17.62 1.54 17.98
N SER A 12 -17.68 2.38 16.95
CA SER A 12 -16.85 2.26 15.74
C SER A 12 -16.28 3.60 15.29
N ALA A 13 -15.09 3.60 14.71
CA ALA A 13 -14.47 4.77 14.10
C ALA A 13 -14.40 4.61 12.58
N ALA A 14 -14.78 5.66 11.84
CA ALA A 14 -14.66 5.71 10.39
C ALA A 14 -13.28 6.21 9.98
N LEU A 15 -12.52 5.36 9.29
CA LEU A 15 -11.18 5.65 8.79
C LEU A 15 -11.16 5.66 7.26
N LYS A 16 -10.50 6.68 6.68
CA LYS A 16 -10.09 6.69 5.27
C LYS A 16 -8.76 5.98 5.14
N LEU A 17 -8.78 4.86 4.44
CA LEU A 17 -7.59 4.05 4.16
C LEU A 17 -6.68 4.72 3.12
N PRO A 18 -5.39 4.35 3.06
CA PRO A 18 -4.48 4.78 1.99
C PRO A 18 -4.95 4.35 0.59
N SER A 19 -5.81 3.33 0.50
CA SER A 19 -6.48 2.91 -0.75
C SER A 19 -7.62 3.84 -1.19
N GLY A 20 -7.96 4.87 -0.40
CA GLY A 20 -9.07 5.79 -0.65
C GLY A 20 -10.42 5.33 -0.12
N LYS A 21 -10.58 4.04 0.19
CA LYS A 21 -11.83 3.48 0.75
C LYS A 21 -12.05 3.94 2.20
N VAL A 22 -13.31 4.19 2.56
CA VAL A 22 -13.72 4.44 3.94
C VAL A 22 -14.13 3.11 4.57
N ARG A 23 -13.63 2.81 5.78
CA ARG A 23 -14.01 1.62 6.54
C ARG A 23 -14.28 1.97 8.00
N LEU A 24 -15.24 1.26 8.59
CA LEU A 24 -15.52 1.28 10.02
C LEU A 24 -14.61 0.27 10.74
N ILE A 25 -13.92 0.71 11.78
CA ILE A 25 -13.05 -0.11 12.62
C ILE A 25 -13.47 0.04 14.08
N SER A 26 -13.38 -1.02 14.87
CA SER A 26 -13.68 -0.96 16.31
C SER A 26 -12.78 0.05 17.03
N LYS A 27 -13.34 0.75 18.02
CA LYS A 27 -12.59 1.69 18.87
C LYS A 27 -11.47 1.04 19.68
N ASN A 28 -11.57 -0.27 19.95
CA ASN A 28 -10.60 -1.00 20.77
C ASN A 28 -9.31 -1.34 19.98
N CYS A 29 -9.24 -1.04 18.69
CA CYS A 29 -8.05 -1.27 17.89
C CYS A 29 -6.99 -0.19 18.17
N SER A 30 -5.80 -0.62 18.61
CA SER A 30 -4.65 0.26 18.78
C SER A 30 -4.14 0.80 17.43
N THR A 31 -3.77 2.08 17.40
CA THR A 31 -3.24 2.73 16.20
C THR A 31 -2.06 3.63 16.56
N THR A 32 -1.11 3.80 15.64
CA THR A 32 0.04 4.69 15.82
C THR A 32 -0.22 6.03 15.11
N VAL A 33 -0.08 7.15 15.83
CA VAL A 33 -0.36 8.53 15.33
C VAL A 33 0.76 9.08 14.42
N ARG A 34 1.37 8.23 13.59
CA ARG A 34 2.50 8.64 12.74
C ARG A 34 2.37 8.07 11.33
N GLN A 35 2.84 8.85 10.36
CA GLN A 35 3.03 8.39 8.99
C GLN A 35 4.21 7.39 8.94
N VAL A 36 4.06 6.37 8.10
CA VAL A 36 5.16 5.44 7.81
C VAL A 36 6.30 6.18 7.10
N ARG A 37 7.51 6.13 7.68
CA ARG A 37 8.75 6.70 7.13
C ARG A 37 9.09 6.05 5.78
N ASN A 38 9.97 6.69 4.98
CA ASN A 38 10.39 6.26 3.63
C ASN A 38 9.39 6.60 2.51
N VAL A 39 8.92 7.86 2.48
CA VAL A 39 8.00 8.37 1.45
C VAL A 39 8.59 8.33 0.05
N GLY A 40 9.92 8.48 -0.09
CA GLY A 40 10.66 8.45 -1.35
C GLY A 40 10.98 7.04 -1.88
N ALA A 41 10.46 5.97 -1.27
CA ALA A 41 10.73 4.60 -1.72
C ALA A 41 10.41 4.39 -3.21
N ASN A 42 9.34 5.04 -3.70
CA ASN A 42 8.88 4.93 -5.09
C ASN A 42 9.73 5.74 -6.08
N GLN A 43 10.57 6.67 -5.62
CA GLN A 43 11.46 7.43 -6.49
C GLN A 43 12.74 6.67 -6.83
N LYS A 44 12.99 5.53 -6.18
CA LYS A 44 14.16 4.69 -6.45
C LYS A 44 13.97 3.95 -7.78
N SER A 45 14.76 4.31 -8.79
CA SER A 45 14.89 3.51 -10.01
C SER A 45 15.69 2.25 -9.72
N LEU A 46 15.17 1.09 -10.13
CA LEU A 46 15.88 -0.19 -9.98
C LEU A 46 17.07 -0.31 -10.95
N GLY A 47 17.20 0.59 -11.94
CA GLY A 47 18.37 0.80 -12.81
C GLY A 47 18.72 -0.34 -13.77
N ARG A 48 18.80 -1.58 -13.29
CA ARG A 48 19.19 -2.78 -14.03
C ARG A 48 18.13 -3.88 -13.86
N VAL A 49 17.93 -4.67 -14.90
CA VAL A 49 17.02 -5.84 -14.89
C VAL A 49 17.40 -6.83 -13.77
N GLY A 50 18.70 -7.00 -13.50
CA GLY A 50 19.19 -7.86 -12.42
C GLY A 50 18.71 -7.45 -11.02
N SER A 51 18.50 -6.16 -10.76
CA SER A 51 18.00 -5.68 -9.46
C SER A 51 16.56 -6.16 -9.19
N LYS A 52 15.73 -6.30 -10.23
CA LYS A 52 14.39 -6.90 -10.10
C LYS A 52 14.46 -8.38 -9.71
N ARG A 53 15.50 -9.11 -10.16
CA ARG A 53 15.71 -10.52 -9.77
C ARG A 53 16.07 -10.66 -8.29
N TRP A 54 16.80 -9.72 -7.69
CA TRP A 54 17.06 -9.70 -6.24
C TRP A 54 15.79 -9.54 -5.40
N LEU A 55 14.76 -8.89 -5.95
CA LEU A 55 13.44 -8.77 -5.34
C LEU A 55 12.54 -10.00 -5.59
N GLY A 56 13.08 -11.09 -6.15
CA GLY A 56 12.35 -12.32 -6.47
C GLY A 56 11.39 -12.21 -7.65
N LYS A 57 11.38 -11.09 -8.39
CA LYS A 57 10.49 -10.91 -9.54
C LYS A 57 11.11 -11.48 -10.81
N ARG A 58 10.45 -12.50 -11.37
CA ARG A 58 10.80 -13.08 -12.68
C ARG A 58 10.27 -12.19 -13.82
N PRO A 59 10.91 -12.22 -15.00
CA PRO A 59 10.37 -11.54 -16.18
C PRO A 59 8.98 -12.12 -16.51
N VAL A 60 8.04 -11.24 -16.81
CA VAL A 60 6.69 -11.59 -17.25
C VAL A 60 6.61 -11.34 -18.75
N VAL A 61 6.22 -12.35 -19.51
CA VAL A 61 5.99 -12.24 -20.96
C VAL A 61 4.65 -11.56 -21.19
N GLY A 62 4.58 -10.63 -22.15
CA GLY A 62 3.32 -9.98 -22.51
C GLY A 62 2.37 -10.95 -23.20
N GLY A 63 1.06 -10.85 -22.92
CA GLY A 63 0.05 -11.76 -23.46
C GLY A 63 0.00 -11.82 -24.99
N VAL A 64 0.40 -10.74 -25.68
CA VAL A 64 0.47 -10.67 -27.15
C VAL A 64 1.52 -11.61 -27.74
N VAL A 65 2.56 -11.96 -26.98
CA VAL A 65 3.68 -12.82 -27.43
C VAL A 65 3.40 -14.30 -27.11
N MET A 66 2.35 -14.59 -26.35
CA MET A 66 1.93 -15.96 -26.07
C MET A 66 1.19 -16.52 -27.29
N ASN A 67 1.50 -17.75 -27.69
CA ASN A 67 0.75 -18.43 -28.74
C ASN A 67 -0.74 -18.47 -28.38
N MET A 68 -1.59 -18.31 -29.40
CA MET A 68 -3.03 -18.55 -29.27
C MET A 68 -3.33 -20.00 -28.93
#